data_AF-A0A0L0BW71-F1
#
_entry.id   AF-A0A0L0BW71-F1
#
_cell.length_a   1.000
_cell.length_b   1.000
_cell.length_c   1.000
_cell.angle_alpha   90.00
_cell.angle_beta   90.00
_cell.angle_gamma   90.00
#
_symmetry.space_group_name_H-M   'P 1'
#
loop_
_entity.id
_entity.type
_entity.pdbx_description
1 polymer ?
#
loop_
_entity_poly.entity_id
_entity_poly.type
_entity_poly.pdbx_seq_one_letter_code
_entity_poly.pdbx_strand_id
1 'polypeptide(L)'
;MHLAISCIIALLHFFFCVMGGEDNFHCIKPCPFVFKPICATIENPEGKLLDCTFPNDCFMRIFTCMYGKIELEHKPEHCKTYPSECVDIIMGTLSISNK
;
A
#
# COMPACT_ATOMS: atom_id res chain seq x y z
N MET A 1 -39.07 26.89 -6.64
CA MET A 1 -38.44 26.35 -5.41
C MET A 1 -37.81 24.98 -5.62
N HIS A 2 -38.44 24.03 -6.33
CA HIS A 2 -37.87 22.71 -6.62
C HIS A 2 -36.57 22.71 -7.45
N LEU A 3 -36.43 23.61 -8.43
CA LEU A 3 -35.18 23.72 -9.23
C LEU A 3 -33.97 24.10 -8.36
N ALA A 4 -34.15 25.03 -7.41
CA ALA A 4 -33.07 25.49 -6.55
C ALA A 4 -32.59 24.38 -5.60
N ILE A 5 -33.52 23.58 -5.07
CA ILE A 5 -33.22 22.44 -4.20
C ILE A 5 -32.46 21.36 -4.99
N SER A 6 -32.85 21.09 -6.24
CA SER A 6 -32.17 20.13 -7.11
C SER A 6 -30.72 20.53 -7.41
N CYS A 7 -30.46 21.81 -7.64
CA CYS A 7 -29.10 22.32 -7.88
C CYS A 7 -28.21 22.21 -6.64
N ILE A 8 -28.76 22.49 -5.45
CA ILE A 8 -28.02 22.39 -4.18
C ILE A 8 -27.59 20.94 -3.92
N ILE A 9 -28.49 19.98 -4.13
CA ILE A 9 -28.18 18.55 -3.97
C ILE A 9 -27.09 18.13 -4.95
N ALA A 10 -27.19 18.51 -6.22
CA ALA A 10 -26.18 18.17 -7.24
C ALA A 10 -24.80 18.78 -6.91
N LEU A 11 -24.75 20.02 -6.41
CA LEU A 11 -23.51 20.67 -5.99
C LEU A 11 -22.90 19.97 -4.76
N LEU A 12 -23.72 19.58 -3.78
CA LEU A 12 -23.24 18.84 -2.62
C LEU A 12 -22.63 17.49 -3.02
N HIS A 13 -23.27 16.73 -3.90
CA HIS A 13 -22.70 15.47 -4.41
C HIS A 13 -21.38 15.68 -5.17
N PHE A 14 -21.23 16.78 -5.92
CA PHE A 14 -19.99 17.11 -6.60
C PHE A 14 -18.86 17.46 -5.62
N PHE A 15 -19.18 18.11 -4.50
CA PHE A 15 -18.21 18.41 -3.43
C PHE A 15 -17.78 17.17 -2.63
N PHE A 16 -18.66 16.18 -2.43
CA PHE A 16 -18.32 14.96 -1.68
C PHE A 16 -17.45 13.96 -2.45
N CYS A 17 -17.38 14.04 -3.79
CA CYS A 17 -16.53 13.15 -4.60
C CYS A 17 -15.05 13.56 -4.65
N VAL A 18 -14.65 14.68 -4.03
CA VAL A 18 -13.29 15.27 -4.17
C VAL A 18 -12.39 15.02 -2.95
N MET A 19 -12.84 14.29 -1.92
CA MET A 19 -12.02 14.01 -0.73
C MET A 19 -11.67 12.52 -0.63
N GLY A 20 -10.41 12.18 -0.90
CA GLY A 20 -9.90 10.82 -0.66
C GLY A 20 -8.54 10.49 -1.29
N GLY A 21 -7.58 11.40 -1.30
CA GLY A 21 -6.18 11.04 -1.49
C GLY A 21 -5.57 10.75 -0.12
N GLU A 22 -5.26 9.50 0.19
CA GLU A 22 -4.58 9.14 1.43
C GLU A 22 -3.10 9.58 1.31
N ASP A 23 -2.74 10.66 2.01
CA ASP A 23 -1.37 11.16 2.04
C ASP A 23 -0.46 10.19 2.83
N ASN A 24 0.02 9.16 2.14
CA ASN A 24 0.90 8.11 2.67
C ASN A 24 2.33 8.56 3.01
N PHE A 25 2.61 9.87 2.96
CA PHE A 25 3.93 10.43 3.26
C PHE A 25 4.39 10.15 4.70
N HIS A 26 3.46 9.99 5.63
CA HIS A 26 3.77 9.68 7.03
C HIS A 26 4.35 8.26 7.21
N CYS A 27 4.20 7.38 6.22
CA CYS A 27 4.72 6.02 6.24
C CYS A 27 6.21 5.93 5.92
N ILE A 28 6.75 6.92 5.20
CA ILE A 28 8.10 6.92 4.68
C ILE A 28 9.07 7.16 5.84
N LYS A 29 9.99 6.22 6.05
CA LYS A 29 11.04 6.30 7.07
C LYS A 29 12.32 5.61 6.60
N PRO A 30 13.50 6.07 7.06
CA PRO A 30 14.74 5.40 6.71
C PRO A 30 14.79 3.98 7.28
N CYS A 31 15.14 3.02 6.43
CA CYS A 31 15.34 1.63 6.82
C CYS A 31 16.82 1.24 6.70
N PRO A 32 17.33 0.38 7.62
CA PRO A 32 18.68 -0.14 7.49
C PRO A 32 18.78 -1.08 6.28
N PHE A 33 19.93 -1.05 5.59
CA PHE A 33 20.26 -1.96 4.48
C PHE A 33 20.70 -3.35 4.96
N VAL A 34 20.05 -3.87 6.00
CA VAL A 34 20.29 -5.21 6.53
C VAL A 34 19.32 -6.18 5.88
N PHE A 35 19.84 -7.23 5.24
CA PHE A 35 19.04 -8.28 4.64
C PHE A 35 18.62 -9.31 5.70
N LYS A 36 17.34 -9.30 6.07
CA LYS A 36 16.68 -10.22 7.00
C LYS A 36 15.30 -10.54 6.40
N PRO A 37 15.23 -11.43 5.40
CA PRO A 37 14.07 -11.56 4.56
C PRO A 37 12.85 -12.03 5.34
N ILE A 38 11.69 -11.48 4.99
CA ILE A 38 10.41 -11.85 5.58
C ILE A 38 9.45 -12.18 4.46
N CYS A 39 8.78 -13.32 4.57
CA CYS A 39 7.68 -13.67 3.70
C CYS A 39 6.39 -13.14 4.30
N ALA A 40 5.69 -12.30 3.54
CA ALA A 40 4.39 -11.80 3.89
C ALA A 40 3.46 -11.92 2.68
N THR A 41 2.22 -12.32 2.94
CA THR A 41 1.15 -12.28 1.94
C THR A 41 0.69 -10.84 1.76
N ILE A 42 0.54 -10.37 0.53
CA ILE A 42 0.02 -9.05 0.15
C ILE A 42 -1.04 -9.21 -0.95
N GLU A 43 -1.81 -8.16 -1.23
CA GLU A 43 -2.87 -8.14 -2.23
C GLU A 43 -2.42 -7.17 -3.30
N ASN A 44 -2.36 -7.65 -4.53
CA ASN A 44 -2.03 -6.79 -5.67
C ASN A 44 -3.22 -5.86 -5.99
N PRO A 45 -3.05 -4.86 -6.88
CA PRO A 45 -4.15 -3.98 -7.30
C PRO A 45 -5.35 -4.69 -7.96
N GLU A 46 -5.20 -5.96 -8.35
CA GLU A 46 -6.25 -6.79 -8.95
C GLU A 46 -7.01 -7.62 -7.89
N GLY A 47 -6.65 -7.51 -6.61
CA GLY A 47 -7.27 -8.26 -5.52
C GLY A 47 -6.67 -9.66 -5.26
N LYS A 48 -5.55 -9.98 -5.91
CA LYS A 48 -4.89 -11.30 -5.79
C LYS A 48 -3.90 -11.33 -4.64
N LEU A 49 -4.00 -12.35 -3.80
CA LEU A 49 -3.05 -12.62 -2.73
C LEU A 49 -1.73 -13.19 -3.28
N LEU A 50 -0.61 -12.61 -2.87
CA LEU A 50 0.74 -12.94 -3.29
C LEU A 50 1.65 -13.06 -2.07
N ASP A 51 2.40 -14.15 -1.97
CA ASP A 51 3.48 -14.26 -0.98
C ASP A 51 4.73 -13.56 -1.52
N CYS A 52 5.07 -12.41 -0.93
CA CYS A 52 6.21 -11.59 -1.32
C CYS A 52 7.31 -11.55 -0.26
N THR A 53 8.57 -11.58 -0.70
CA THR A 53 9.73 -11.49 0.19
C THR A 53 10.16 -10.05 0.37
N PHE A 54 9.99 -9.51 1.57
CA PHE A 54 10.51 -8.21 1.95
C PHE A 54 11.97 -8.31 2.40
N PRO A 55 12.84 -7.33 2.07
CA PRO A 55 14.25 -7.39 2.48
C PRO A 55 14.46 -7.39 4.00
N ASN A 56 13.55 -6.73 4.74
CA ASN A 56 13.47 -6.74 6.20
C ASN A 56 12.11 -6.21 6.68
N ASP A 57 11.90 -6.28 8.00
CA ASP A 57 10.70 -5.83 8.71
C ASP A 57 10.44 -4.33 8.59
N CYS A 58 11.49 -3.51 8.40
CA CYS A 58 11.32 -2.09 8.21
C CYS A 58 10.60 -1.78 6.89
N PHE A 59 11.08 -2.36 5.78
CA PHE A 59 10.45 -2.18 4.46
C PHE A 59 9.04 -2.76 4.40
N MET A 60 8.83 -3.91 5.04
CA MET A 60 7.49 -4.51 5.17
C MET A 60 6.53 -3.54 5.86
N ARG A 61 6.92 -2.92 6.98
CA ARG A 61 6.07 -1.96 7.70
C ARG A 61 5.76 -0.69 6.91
N ILE A 62 6.71 -0.21 6.09
CA ILE A 62 6.43 0.92 5.18
C ILE A 62 5.36 0.52 4.18
N PHE A 63 5.51 -0.65 3.55
CA PHE A 63 4.52 -1.19 2.63
C PHE A 63 3.13 -1.30 3.28
N THR A 64 3.02 -1.95 4.44
CA THR A 64 1.75 -2.11 5.16
C THR A 64 1.11 -0.76 5.49
N CYS A 65 1.90 0.23 5.88
CA CYS A 65 1.42 1.57 6.17
C CYS A 65 0.89 2.26 4.90
N MET A 66 1.62 2.18 3.79
CA MET A 66 1.26 2.86 2.54
C MET A 66 0.02 2.28 1.86
N TYR A 67 -0.21 0.97 1.99
CA TYR A 67 -1.25 0.27 1.24
C TYR A 67 -2.41 -0.20 2.13
N GLY A 68 -2.43 0.21 3.39
CA GLY A 68 -3.62 0.20 4.23
C GLY A 68 -4.18 -1.17 4.66
N LYS A 69 -3.55 -2.30 4.31
CA LYS A 69 -3.78 -3.65 4.86
C LYS A 69 -2.78 -4.65 4.30
N ILE A 70 -2.37 -5.61 5.13
CA ILE A 70 -2.41 -7.09 4.98
C ILE A 70 -1.37 -7.68 5.93
N GLU A 71 -1.86 -8.23 7.04
CA GLU A 71 -1.12 -9.21 7.85
C GLU A 71 -2.03 -10.43 7.93
N LEU A 72 -1.68 -11.50 7.20
CA LEU A 72 -2.37 -12.78 7.30
C LEU A 72 -1.45 -13.90 7.79
N GLU A 73 -0.15 -13.85 7.45
CA GLU A 73 0.86 -14.76 8.00
C GLU A 73 2.27 -14.15 7.86
N HIS A 74 3.09 -14.23 8.92
CA HIS A 74 4.51 -13.82 8.88
C HIS A 74 5.40 -15.02 9.10
N LYS A 75 6.35 -15.23 8.17
CA LYS A 75 7.40 -16.24 8.33
C LYS A 75 8.76 -15.54 8.27
N PRO A 76 9.67 -15.80 9.22
CA PRO A 76 10.98 -15.12 9.31
C PRO A 76 11.96 -15.51 8.20
N GLU A 77 11.45 -16.10 7.12
CA GLU A 77 12.19 -16.64 5.99
C GLU A 77 11.64 -16.02 4.70
N HIS A 78 12.40 -16.14 3.62
CA HIS A 78 11.90 -15.78 2.29
C HIS A 78 10.74 -16.67 1.85
N CYS A 79 9.94 -16.19 0.91
CA CYS A 79 8.88 -16.99 0.31
C CYS A 79 9.47 -18.08 -0.59
N LYS A 80 8.85 -19.27 -0.58
CA LYS A 80 9.27 -20.40 -1.45
C LYS A 80 9.11 -20.08 -2.94
N THR A 81 8.20 -19.16 -3.25
CA THR A 81 7.88 -18.70 -4.60
C THR A 81 8.23 -17.22 -4.73
N TYR A 82 8.66 -16.83 -5.93
CA TYR A 82 9.02 -15.44 -6.24
C TYR A 82 8.15 -14.94 -7.42
N PRO A 83 6.91 -14.51 -7.17
CA PRO A 83 6.09 -13.89 -8.21
C PRO A 83 6.81 -12.64 -8.74
N SER A 84 6.93 -12.51 -10.06
CA SER A 84 7.54 -11.32 -10.68
C SER A 84 6.80 -10.03 -10.31
N GLU A 85 5.49 -10.12 -10.10
CA GLU A 85 4.61 -9.05 -9.62
C GLU A 85 5.10 -8.45 -8.28
N CYS A 86 5.72 -9.25 -7.40
CA CYS A 86 6.28 -8.75 -6.14
C CYS A 86 7.46 -7.78 -6.37
N VAL A 87 8.23 -7.94 -7.46
CA VAL A 87 9.40 -7.11 -7.74
C VAL A 87 8.96 -5.67 -7.97
N ASP A 88 7.96 -5.46 -8.81
CA ASP A 88 7.48 -4.13 -9.17
C ASP A 88 6.88 -3.41 -7.96
N ILE A 89 6.11 -4.14 -7.14
CA ILE A 89 5.48 -3.62 -5.92
C ILE A 89 6.54 -3.22 -4.88
N ILE A 90 7.51 -4.12 -4.62
CA ILE A 90 8.55 -3.87 -3.62
C ILE A 90 9.51 -2.78 -4.11
N MET A 91 9.93 -2.79 -5.37
CA MET A 91 10.84 -1.78 -5.92
C MET A 91 10.23 -0.37 -5.92
N GLY A 92 8.92 -0.26 -6.17
CA GLY A 92 8.19 1.01 -6.02
C GLY A 92 8.30 1.55 -4.58
N THR A 93 8.10 0.67 -3.60
CA THR A 93 8.18 1.01 -2.17
C THR A 93 9.61 1.36 -1.72
N LEU A 94 10.61 0.62 -2.20
CA LEU A 94 12.03 0.87 -1.90
C LEU A 94 12.50 2.22 -2.46
N SER A 95 12.05 2.58 -3.66
CA SER A 95 12.43 3.83 -4.32
C SER A 95 11.89 5.06 -3.57
N ILE A 96 10.72 4.93 -2.96
CA ILE A 96 10.09 5.99 -2.16
C ILE A 96 10.76 6.11 -0.78
N SER A 97 11.23 5.01 -0.19
CA SER A 97 11.87 4.98 1.14
C SER A 97 13.29 5.59 1.17
N ASN A 98 13.93 5.77 0.02
CA ASN A 98 15.30 6.31 -0.09
C ASN A 98 15.36 7.81 -0.43
N LYS A 99 14.20 8.47 -0.52
CA LYS A 99 14.07 9.89 -0.86
C LYS A 99 13.82 10.72 0.39
#